data_AF-A0A453FD03-F1
#
_entry.id   AF-A0A453FD03-F1
#
_cell.length_a   1.000
_cell.length_b   1.000
_cell.length_c   1.000
_cell.angle_alpha   90.00
_cell.angle_beta   90.00
_cell.angle_gamma   90.00
#
_symmetry.space_group_name_H-M   'P 1'
#
loop_
_entity.id
_entity.type
_entity.pdbx_description
1 polymer ?
#
loop_
_entity_poly.entity_id
_entity_poly.type
_entity_poly.pdbx_seq_one_letter_code
_entity_poly.pdbx_strand_id
1 'polypeptide(L)' 'MEAAGPPTQPPAPHPLVAPLSFLLGKWRGEGEGTFPSIVPFRYGEEILFSHHPSK' A
#
# COMPACT_ATOMS: atom_id res chain seq x y z
N MET A 1 10.29 14.68 29.03
CA MET A 1 9.16 14.81 28.09
C MET A 1 9.77 15.11 26.74
N GLU A 2 10.02 14.07 25.94
CA GLU A 2 10.56 14.22 24.58
C GLU A 2 9.43 14.78 23.70
N ALA A 3 9.61 16.00 23.20
CA ALA A 3 8.64 16.61 22.30
C ALA A 3 8.73 15.87 20.96
N ALA A 4 7.70 15.10 20.64
CA ALA A 4 7.56 14.50 19.32
C ALA A 4 7.57 15.62 18.28
N GLY A 5 8.62 15.66 17.46
CA GLY A 5 8.73 16.59 16.34
C GLY A 5 7.52 16.45 15.41
N PRO A 6 7.17 17.50 14.64
CA PRO A 6 6.03 17.46 13.74
C PRO A 6 6.18 16.24 12.80
N PRO A 7 5.08 15.52 12.49
CA PRO A 7 5.15 14.41 11.55
C PRO A 7 5.72 14.95 10.24
N THR A 8 6.88 14.45 9.84
CA THR A 8 7.47 14.76 8.54
C THR A 8 6.50 14.27 7.49
N GLN A 9 5.79 15.22 6.87
CA GLN A 9 4.88 14.91 5.78
C GLN A 9 5.69 14.18 4.70
N PRO A 10 5.22 13.03 4.20
CA PRO A 10 5.90 12.33 3.14
C PRO A 10 6.17 13.30 1.99
N PRO A 11 7.38 13.30 1.41
CA PRO A 11 7.70 14.18 0.29
C PRO A 11 6.68 13.99 -0.83
N ALA A 12 6.41 15.04 -1.61
CA ALA A 12 5.44 14.95 -2.69
C ALA A 12 5.87 13.88 -3.71
N PRO A 13 4.94 13.05 -4.21
CA PRO A 13 5.26 12.04 -5.21
C PRO A 13 5.69 12.70 -6.54
N HIS A 14 6.55 12.01 -7.30
CA HIS A 14 6.97 12.46 -8.63
C HIS A 14 5.75 12.69 -9.54
N PRO A 15 5.74 13.70 -10.44
CA PRO A 15 4.57 14.02 -11.28
C PRO A 15 4.03 12.84 -12.10
N LEU A 16 4.88 11.90 -12.51
CA LEU A 16 4.47 10.68 -13.22
C LEU A 16 3.70 9.68 -12.34
N VAL A 17 3.82 9.77 -11.02
CA VAL A 17 3.05 8.96 -10.05
C VAL A 17 1.72 9.62 -9.70
N ALA A 18 1.54 10.92 -10.00
CA ALA A 18 0.33 11.67 -9.65
C ALA A 18 -0.98 10.99 -10.12
N PRO A 19 -1.09 10.42 -11.34
CA PRO A 19 -2.29 9.72 -11.78
C PRO A 19 -2.61 8.44 -10.98
N LEU A 20 -1.61 7.86 -10.31
CA LEU A 20 -1.73 6.64 -9.50
C LEU A 20 -1.71 6.94 -7.98
N SER A 21 -1.70 8.21 -7.59
CA SER A 21 -1.57 8.62 -6.18
C SER A 21 -2.66 8.06 -5.27
N PHE A 22 -3.85 7.76 -5.81
CA PHE A 22 -4.94 7.15 -5.05
C PHE A 22 -4.62 5.74 -4.53
N LEU A 23 -3.64 5.05 -5.11
CA LEU A 23 -3.20 3.73 -4.66
C LEU A 23 -2.31 3.82 -3.41
N LEU A 24 -1.66 4.96 -3.16
CA LEU A 24 -0.68 5.11 -2.09
C LEU A 24 -1.33 4.90 -0.71
N GLY A 25 -0.75 4.00 0.08
CA GLY A 25 -1.28 3.63 1.38
C GLY A 25 -1.35 2.13 1.60
N LYS A 26 -1.92 1.75 2.75
CA LYS A 26 -2.16 0.35 3.12
C LYS A 26 -3.60 -0.03 2.77
N TRP A 27 -3.73 -1.15 2.09
CA TRP A 27 -4.99 -1.77 1.71
C TRP A 27 -5.07 -3.12 2.41
N ARG A 28 -6.24 -3.45 2.96
CA ARG A 28 -6.48 -4.74 3.59
C ARG A 28 -7.83 -5.27 3.12
N GLY A 29 -7.87 -6.55 2.77
CA GLY A 29 -9.06 -7.19 2.24
C GLY A 29 -9.00 -8.70 2.39
N GLU A 30 -9.90 -9.36 1.68
CA GLU A 30 -9.98 -10.81 1.59
C GLU A 30 -10.06 -11.22 0.12
N GLY A 31 -9.48 -12.38 -0.20
CA GLY A 31 -9.51 -12.98 -1.53
C GLY A 31 -9.91 -14.45 -1.48
N GLU A 32 -10.13 -15.01 -2.67
CA GLU A 32 -10.45 -16.42 -2.87
C GLU A 32 -9.51 -17.03 -3.91
N GLY A 33 -8.82 -18.10 -3.54
CA GLY A 33 -7.90 -18.83 -4.40
C GLY A 33 -8.59 -20.04 -5.01
N THR A 34 -8.58 -20.13 -6.35
CA THR A 34 -9.10 -21.28 -7.09
C THR A 34 -8.11 -21.73 -8.15
N PHE A 35 -7.88 -23.05 -8.24
CA PHE A 35 -7.09 -23.64 -9.31
C PHE A 35 -7.51 -25.12 -9.49
N PRO A 36 -7.47 -25.71 -10.70
CA PRO A 36 -8.05 -27.03 -10.94
C PRO A 36 -7.54 -28.17 -10.05
N SER A 37 -6.29 -28.09 -9.57
CA SER A 37 -5.67 -29.15 -8.76
C SER A 37 -5.72 -28.91 -7.25
N ILE A 38 -6.31 -27.81 -6.78
CA ILE A 38 -6.42 -27.47 -5.34
C ILE A 38 -7.86 -27.17 -4.97
N VAL A 39 -8.21 -27.42 -3.71
CA VAL A 39 -9.52 -27.06 -3.18
C VAL A 39 -9.60 -25.53 -3.04
N PRO A 40 -10.71 -24.90 -3.47
CA PRO A 40 -10.94 -23.47 -3.24
C PRO A 40 -10.76 -23.08 -1.77
N PHE A 41 -10.15 -21.92 -1.53
CA PHE A 41 -9.94 -21.41 -0.18
C PHE A 41 -10.00 -19.89 -0.13
N ARG A 42 -10.29 -19.33 1.06
CA ARG A 42 -10.28 -17.89 1.32
C ARG A 42 -9.02 -17.47 2.08
N TYR A 43 -8.55 -16.26 1.82
CA TYR A 43 -7.37 -15.70 2.49
C TYR A 43 -7.56 -14.21 2.79
N GLY A 44 -6.88 -13.72 3.83
CA GLY A 44 -6.73 -12.28 4.06
C GLY A 44 -5.54 -11.74 3.26
N GLU A 45 -5.68 -10.53 2.72
CA GLU A 45 -4.65 -9.87 1.92
C GLU A 45 -4.36 -8.47 2.47
N GLU A 46 -3.09 -8.09 2.46
CA GLU A 46 -2.64 -6.73 2.78
C GLU A 46 -1.63 -6.26 1.74
N ILE A 47 -1.84 -5.07 1.18
CA ILE A 47 -1.02 -4.47 0.13
C ILE A 47 -0.59 -3.08 0.57
N LEU A 48 0.70 -2.77 0.44
CA LEU A 48 1.26 -1.44 0.69
C LEU A 48 1.81 -0.87 -0.62
N PHE A 49 1.18 0.20 -1.11
CA PHE A 49 1.78 1.03 -2.14
C PHE A 49 2.53 2.18 -1.49
N SER A 50 3.83 2.27 -1.77
CA SER A 50 4.69 3.35 -1.31
C SER A 50 5.47 3.93 -2.49
N HIS A 51 5.98 5.15 -2.32
CA HIS A 51 6.89 5.76 -3.27
C HIS A 51 8.13 6.26 -2.52
N HIS A 52 9.26 6.32 -3.22
CA HIS A 52 10.47 6.86 -2.63
C HIS A 52 10.53 8.38 -2.85
N PRO A 53 11.08 9.16 -1.91
CA PRO A 53 11.31 10.59 -2.07
C PRO A 53 12.20 11.00 -3.25
N SER A 54 13.02 10.07 -3.76
CA SER A 54 14.26 10.39 -4.48
C SER A 54 14.35 9.86 -5.92
N LYS A 55 13.25 9.38 -6.50
CA LYS A 55 13.12 9.12 -7.96
C LYS A 55 11.67 9.27 -8.39
#